data_AF-A0A1I7ESN7-F1
#
_entry.id   AF-A0A1I7ESN7-F1
#
_cell.length_a   1.000
_cell.length_b   1.000
_cell.length_c   1.000
_cell.angle_alpha   90.00
_cell.angle_beta   90.00
_cell.angle_gamma   90.00
#
_symmetry.space_group_name_H-M   'P 1'
#
loop_
_entity.id
_entity.type
_entity.pdbx_description
1 polymer ?
#
loop_
_entity_poly.entity_id
_entity_poly.type
_entity_poly.pdbx_seq_one_letter_code
_entity_poly.pdbx_strand_id
1 'polypeptide(L)'
;MEVSLAIKSYARKLYERKLINTRRAKKNYAMRYSAGQTAEHVFPTSRKLLEEAALPHGEPILADNSELSVAIWNIYKQQRPLWKSVLTSLIEKSDLILLQEAQTSPELLKFLSISGLIADQVPAFAIPQHPSGVMTLASSAPIYCCPLREKEPILRLSKSSLITIYLLPDKRQLMVINVHAINFSLGVDVYSRQLNNIGIYISLHHGPVIFAGDFNAWSRQRLKILEHFAYRMQLKEVYFNDDHRTIVFGKPLDFVFYRELKVSRATVVMTGASDHNPLMVNFSL
;
A
#
# COMPACT_ATOMS: atom_id res chain seq x y z
N MET A 1 -31.79 40.25 -23.90
CA MET A 1 -31.86 38.88 -24.45
C MET A 1 -30.47 38.26 -24.63
N GLU A 2 -29.45 39.02 -25.05
CA GLU A 2 -28.07 38.53 -25.26
C GLU A 2 -27.33 38.05 -24.00
N VAL A 3 -27.53 38.69 -22.84
CA VAL A 3 -26.85 38.31 -21.59
C VAL A 3 -27.21 36.88 -21.14
N SER A 4 -28.44 36.44 -21.38
CA SER A 4 -28.91 35.09 -21.05
C SER A 4 -28.26 34.00 -21.92
N LEU A 5 -28.00 34.31 -23.20
CA LEU A 5 -27.31 33.42 -24.12
C LEU A 5 -25.82 33.27 -23.76
N ALA A 6 -25.17 34.36 -23.35
CA ALA A 6 -23.78 34.35 -22.90
C ALA A 6 -23.59 33.51 -21.62
N ILE A 7 -24.49 33.62 -20.65
CA ILE A 7 -24.46 32.85 -19.40
C ILE A 7 -24.66 31.35 -19.67
N LYS A 8 -25.61 30.97 -20.54
CA LYS A 8 -25.84 29.56 -20.93
C LYS A 8 -24.63 28.96 -21.67
N SER A 9 -24.00 29.73 -22.56
CA SER A 9 -22.78 29.32 -23.28
C SER A 9 -21.59 29.10 -22.33
N TYR A 10 -21.42 30.00 -21.35
CA TYR A 10 -20.38 29.87 -20.33
C TYR A 10 -20.60 28.66 -19.41
N ALA A 11 -21.83 28.45 -18.93
CA ALA A 11 -22.19 27.30 -18.11
C ALA A 11 -21.98 25.97 -18.86
N ARG A 12 -22.31 25.92 -20.17
CA ARG A 12 -22.05 24.76 -21.03
C ARG A 12 -20.56 24.49 -21.21
N LYS A 13 -19.74 25.52 -21.44
CA LYS A 13 -18.27 25.37 -21.49
C LYS A 13 -17.67 24.90 -20.17
N LEU A 14 -18.20 25.37 -19.03
CA LEU A 14 -17.79 24.88 -17.71
C LEU A 14 -18.18 23.41 -17.50
N TYR A 15 -19.38 23.03 -17.91
CA TYR A 15 -19.87 21.65 -17.84
C TYR A 15 -19.07 20.72 -18.75
N GLU A 16 -18.78 21.13 -20.00
CA GLU A 16 -17.95 20.40 -20.95
C GLU A 16 -16.50 20.30 -20.46
N ARG A 17 -15.93 21.36 -19.87
CA ARG A 17 -14.61 21.30 -19.20
C ARG A 17 -14.62 20.38 -17.99
N LYS A 18 -15.70 20.35 -17.21
CA LYS A 18 -15.87 19.42 -16.08
C LYS A 18 -15.96 17.98 -16.58
N LEU A 19 -16.71 17.72 -17.65
CA LEU A 19 -16.82 16.42 -18.32
C LEU A 19 -15.48 15.95 -18.91
N ILE A 20 -14.75 16.84 -19.58
CA ILE A 20 -13.40 16.58 -20.09
C ILE A 20 -12.45 16.31 -18.91
N ASN A 21 -12.49 17.09 -17.83
CA ASN A 21 -11.69 16.85 -16.63
C ASN A 21 -12.07 15.53 -15.91
N THR A 22 -13.33 15.12 -15.90
CA THR A 22 -13.73 13.80 -15.38
C THR A 22 -13.31 12.65 -16.29
N ARG A 23 -13.26 12.84 -17.62
CA ARG A 23 -12.69 11.87 -18.56
C ARG A 23 -11.16 11.83 -18.52
N ARG A 24 -10.52 12.94 -18.13
CA ARG A 24 -9.06 13.13 -18.04
C ARG A 24 -8.51 12.98 -16.62
N ALA A 25 -9.36 12.69 -15.63
CA ALA A 25 -8.92 12.19 -14.34
C ALA A 25 -8.18 10.89 -14.62
N LYS A 26 -6.84 10.96 -14.69
CA LYS A 26 -5.97 9.79 -14.86
C LYS A 26 -6.44 8.77 -13.83
N LYS A 27 -7.12 7.71 -14.28
CA LYS A 27 -7.60 6.65 -13.39
C LYS A 27 -6.39 6.18 -12.60
N ASN A 28 -6.53 6.11 -11.27
CA ASN A 28 -5.51 5.43 -10.47
C ASN A 28 -5.35 4.03 -11.03
N TYR A 29 -4.12 3.56 -11.19
CA TYR A 29 -3.80 2.22 -11.69
C TYR A 29 -2.59 1.72 -10.92
N ALA A 30 -2.51 0.40 -10.79
CA ALA A 30 -1.31 -0.31 -10.39
C ALA A 30 -0.62 -0.86 -11.64
N MET A 31 0.69 -1.08 -11.56
CA MET A 31 1.45 -1.86 -12.51
C MET A 31 1.67 -3.25 -11.93
N ARG A 32 1.36 -4.30 -12.69
CA ARG A 32 1.66 -5.68 -12.31
C ARG A 32 2.88 -6.19 -13.06
N TYR A 33 3.79 -6.82 -12.33
CA TYR A 33 4.98 -7.46 -12.86
C TYR A 33 4.98 -8.93 -12.44
N SER A 34 5.18 -9.82 -13.41
CA SER A 34 5.28 -11.27 -13.21
C SER A 34 6.43 -11.81 -14.04
N ALA A 35 7.08 -12.88 -13.56
CA ALA A 35 8.18 -13.51 -14.29
C ALA A 35 7.76 -13.95 -15.71
N GLY A 36 8.56 -13.57 -16.71
CA GLY A 36 8.31 -13.94 -18.12
C GLY A 36 7.13 -13.22 -18.79
N GLN A 37 6.46 -12.28 -18.12
CA GLN A 37 5.34 -11.53 -18.67
C GLN A 37 5.66 -10.05 -18.86
N THR A 38 5.00 -9.41 -19.82
CA THR A 38 5.03 -7.95 -19.98
C THR A 38 4.30 -7.28 -18.82
N ALA A 39 4.80 -6.13 -18.36
CA ALA A 39 4.13 -5.37 -17.31
C ALA A 39 2.70 -4.96 -17.70
N GLU A 40 1.74 -5.15 -16.81
CA GLU A 40 0.32 -4.91 -17.08
C GLU A 40 -0.23 -3.73 -16.28
N HIS A 41 -1.17 -2.98 -16.86
CA HIS A 41 -1.94 -1.97 -16.13
C HIS A 41 -3.13 -2.62 -15.43
N VAL A 42 -3.13 -2.60 -14.09
CA VAL A 42 -4.24 -3.06 -13.27
C VAL A 42 -5.07 -1.85 -12.83
N PHE A 43 -6.29 -1.76 -13.36
CA PHE A 43 -7.23 -0.72 -12.97
C PHE A 43 -7.93 -1.09 -11.65
N PRO A 44 -8.42 -0.10 -10.88
CA PRO A 44 -9.02 -0.36 -9.58
C PRO A 44 -10.22 -1.27 -9.73
N THR A 45 -10.19 -2.41 -9.06
CA THR A 45 -11.34 -3.30 -8.97
C THR A 45 -12.49 -2.52 -8.31
N SER A 46 -13.70 -2.64 -8.86
CA SER A 46 -14.85 -1.85 -8.40
C SER A 46 -15.10 -2.05 -6.91
N ARG A 47 -15.22 -0.95 -6.15
CA ARG A 47 -15.59 -0.99 -4.73
C ARG A 47 -16.91 -1.74 -4.51
N LYS A 48 -17.81 -1.70 -5.50
CA LYS A 48 -19.09 -2.41 -5.49
C LYS A 48 -18.94 -3.92 -5.26
N LEU A 49 -17.85 -4.54 -5.72
CA LEU A 49 -17.61 -5.97 -5.49
C LEU A 49 -17.34 -6.31 -4.02
N LEU A 50 -16.80 -5.36 -3.24
CA LEU A 50 -16.69 -5.52 -1.79
C LEU A 50 -18.06 -5.33 -1.13
N GLU A 51 -18.83 -4.32 -1.56
CA GLU A 51 -20.17 -4.06 -1.04
C GLU A 51 -21.13 -5.24 -1.26
N GLU A 52 -20.98 -5.96 -2.37
CA GLU A 52 -21.80 -7.11 -2.74
C GLU A 52 -21.20 -8.46 -2.28
N ALA A 53 -20.04 -8.46 -1.61
CA ALA A 53 -19.28 -9.66 -1.25
C ALA A 53 -19.08 -10.64 -2.43
N ALA A 54 -18.86 -10.09 -3.64
CA ALA A 54 -18.87 -10.81 -4.91
C ALA A 54 -17.48 -10.89 -5.56
N LEU A 55 -16.43 -10.98 -4.75
CA LEU A 55 -15.06 -11.13 -5.27
C LEU A 55 -14.89 -12.49 -5.98
N PRO A 56 -14.10 -12.54 -7.06
CA PRO A 56 -13.89 -13.77 -7.81
C PRO A 56 -13.16 -14.82 -6.96
N HIS A 57 -13.37 -16.08 -7.30
CA HIS A 57 -12.51 -17.16 -6.82
C HIS A 57 -11.09 -17.00 -7.38
N GLY A 58 -10.10 -17.42 -6.62
CA GLY A 58 -8.70 -17.40 -7.01
C GLY A 58 -7.92 -18.44 -6.23
N GLU A 59 -6.64 -18.57 -6.55
CA GLU A 59 -5.76 -19.49 -5.85
C GLU A 59 -5.42 -18.94 -4.45
N PRO A 60 -5.40 -19.79 -3.41
CA PRO A 60 -4.89 -19.41 -2.11
C PRO A 60 -3.45 -18.87 -2.21
N ILE A 61 -3.12 -17.89 -1.38
CA ILE A 61 -1.75 -17.36 -1.30
C ILE A 61 -0.75 -18.34 -0.68
N LEU A 62 -1.25 -19.32 0.06
CA LEU A 62 -0.48 -20.38 0.69
C LEU A 62 -1.00 -21.74 0.21
N ALA A 63 -0.10 -22.69 -0.03
CA ALA A 63 -0.49 -24.03 -0.46
C ALA A 63 -1.15 -24.83 0.69
N ASP A 64 -0.44 -25.01 1.80
CA ASP A 64 -0.92 -25.82 2.97
C ASP A 64 -0.46 -25.28 4.34
N ASN A 65 0.24 -24.13 4.37
CA ASN A 65 0.79 -23.59 5.62
C ASN A 65 -0.28 -22.89 6.46
N SER A 66 -0.31 -23.22 7.75
CA SER A 66 -1.12 -22.52 8.77
C SER A 66 -0.49 -21.20 9.23
N GLU A 67 0.63 -20.80 8.63
CA GLU A 67 1.36 -19.59 9.00
C GLU A 67 1.66 -18.75 7.76
N LEU A 68 1.43 -17.45 7.87
CA LEU A 68 1.69 -16.44 6.86
C LEU A 68 2.83 -15.54 7.33
N SER A 69 3.92 -15.49 6.55
CA SER A 69 5.09 -14.66 6.83
C SER A 69 5.05 -13.38 5.99
N VAL A 70 5.10 -12.22 6.65
CA VAL A 70 4.97 -10.90 6.02
C VAL A 70 6.15 -10.02 6.36
N ALA A 71 6.80 -9.47 5.33
CA ALA A 71 7.84 -8.44 5.47
C ALA A 71 7.32 -7.07 5.05
N ILE A 72 7.73 -6.03 5.78
CA ILE A 72 7.35 -4.64 5.54
C ILE A 72 8.63 -3.82 5.51
N TRP A 73 8.85 -3.05 4.44
CA TRP A 73 10.09 -2.29 4.32
C TRP A 73 9.99 -1.06 3.42
N ASN A 74 10.24 0.12 3.98
CA ASN A 74 10.63 1.27 3.18
C ASN A 74 12.06 1.05 2.67
N ILE A 75 12.17 0.76 1.38
CA ILE A 75 13.42 0.37 0.71
C ILE A 75 14.21 1.58 0.20
N TYR A 76 13.83 2.81 0.60
CA TYR A 76 14.56 4.05 0.35
C TYR A 76 14.99 4.23 -1.11
N LYS A 77 14.08 3.96 -2.06
CA LYS A 77 14.34 4.07 -3.51
C LYS A 77 15.56 3.28 -3.97
N GLN A 78 15.92 2.22 -3.24
CA GLN A 78 17.07 1.36 -3.51
C GLN A 78 18.39 2.15 -3.52
N GLN A 79 18.49 3.25 -2.76
CA GLN A 79 19.65 4.16 -2.80
C GLN A 79 20.90 3.63 -2.10
N ARG A 80 20.79 2.55 -1.32
CA ARG A 80 21.92 1.98 -0.57
C ARG A 80 22.36 0.62 -1.14
N PRO A 81 23.66 0.32 -1.23
CA PRO A 81 24.18 -0.81 -2.02
C PRO A 81 23.72 -2.19 -1.54
N LEU A 82 23.40 -2.35 -0.25
CA LEU A 82 23.00 -3.64 0.32
C LEU A 82 21.51 -3.97 0.11
N TRP A 83 20.73 -3.11 -0.57
CA TRP A 83 19.29 -3.29 -0.69
C TRP A 83 18.91 -4.66 -1.27
N LYS A 84 19.66 -5.12 -2.27
CA LYS A 84 19.37 -6.35 -3.00
C LYS A 84 19.58 -7.60 -2.14
N SER A 85 20.67 -7.65 -1.39
CA SER A 85 20.98 -8.77 -0.49
C SER A 85 19.93 -8.90 0.62
N VAL A 86 19.51 -7.77 1.20
CA VAL A 86 18.43 -7.75 2.20
C VAL A 86 17.11 -8.18 1.57
N LEU A 87 16.74 -7.64 0.40
CA LEU A 87 15.50 -8.02 -0.27
C LEU A 87 15.46 -9.50 -0.66
N THR A 88 16.59 -10.08 -1.11
CA THR A 88 16.71 -11.53 -1.32
C THR A 88 16.37 -12.31 -0.07
N SER A 89 16.97 -11.95 1.07
CA SER A 89 16.69 -12.66 2.33
C SER A 89 15.22 -12.49 2.78
N LEU A 90 14.59 -11.34 2.51
CA LEU A 90 13.17 -11.14 2.79
C LEU A 90 12.28 -12.01 1.89
N ILE A 91 12.59 -12.13 0.59
CA ILE A 91 11.86 -12.97 -0.36
C ILE A 91 11.93 -14.44 0.04
N GLU A 92 13.09 -14.92 0.47
CA GLU A 92 13.26 -16.31 0.90
C GLU A 92 12.48 -16.67 2.17
N LYS A 93 12.05 -15.67 2.95
CA LYS A 93 11.45 -15.85 4.28
C LYS A 93 10.01 -15.34 4.38
N SER A 94 9.42 -14.83 3.30
CA SER A 94 8.12 -14.15 3.35
C SER A 94 7.24 -14.56 2.19
N ASP A 95 5.96 -14.79 2.48
CA ASP A 95 4.91 -15.04 1.48
C ASP A 95 4.38 -13.72 0.91
N LEU A 96 4.46 -12.66 1.71
CA LEU A 96 4.07 -11.29 1.35
C LEU A 96 5.17 -10.29 1.70
N ILE A 97 5.46 -9.37 0.78
CA ILE A 97 6.41 -8.28 1.02
C ILE A 97 5.77 -6.95 0.63
N LEU A 98 5.71 -6.03 1.58
CA LEU A 98 5.13 -4.71 1.44
C LEU A 98 6.25 -3.67 1.40
N LEU A 99 6.64 -3.25 0.21
CA LEU A 99 7.67 -2.25 0.00
C LEU A 99 7.07 -0.84 -0.09
N GLN A 100 7.70 0.13 0.56
CA GLN A 100 7.47 1.57 0.38
C GLN A 100 8.71 2.19 -0.26
N GLU A 101 8.51 3.29 -1.00
CA GLU A 101 9.55 3.91 -1.82
C GLU A 101 10.24 2.93 -2.81
N ALA A 102 9.53 1.91 -3.28
CA ALA A 102 10.00 1.04 -4.34
C ALA A 102 10.04 1.83 -5.65
N GLN A 103 11.24 2.06 -6.20
CA GLN A 103 11.44 2.72 -7.48
C GLN A 103 11.51 1.66 -8.58
N THR A 104 10.75 1.86 -9.66
CA THR A 104 10.69 0.90 -10.78
C THR A 104 11.96 0.95 -11.65
N SER A 105 13.13 0.78 -11.03
CA SER A 105 14.42 0.74 -11.71
C SER A 105 14.56 -0.56 -12.53
N PRO A 106 15.35 -0.57 -13.61
CA PRO A 106 15.63 -1.78 -14.36
C PRO A 106 16.24 -2.89 -13.48
N GLU A 107 17.02 -2.51 -12.48
CA GLU A 107 17.63 -3.47 -11.54
C GLU A 107 16.58 -4.14 -10.66
N LEU A 108 15.64 -3.38 -10.09
CA LEU A 108 14.55 -3.94 -9.30
C LEU A 108 13.66 -4.83 -10.16
N LEU A 109 13.30 -4.40 -11.38
CA LEU A 109 12.47 -5.21 -12.27
C LEU A 109 13.15 -6.53 -12.67
N LYS A 110 14.44 -6.49 -13.00
CA LYS A 110 15.23 -7.71 -13.28
C LYS A 110 15.25 -8.62 -12.06
N PHE A 111 15.41 -8.06 -10.87
CA PHE A 111 15.39 -8.80 -9.62
C PHE A 111 14.02 -9.45 -9.34
N LEU A 112 12.92 -8.74 -9.60
CA LEU A 112 11.57 -9.30 -9.45
C LEU A 112 11.32 -10.43 -10.44
N SER A 113 11.77 -10.29 -11.70
CA SER A 113 11.57 -11.31 -12.73
C SER A 113 12.23 -12.66 -12.41
N ILE A 114 13.28 -12.67 -11.58
CA ILE A 114 13.96 -13.91 -11.15
C ILE A 114 13.38 -14.48 -9.85
N SER A 115 12.59 -13.70 -9.11
CA SER A 115 12.03 -14.14 -7.82
C SER A 115 10.84 -15.10 -7.96
N GLY A 116 10.17 -15.10 -9.13
CA GLY A 116 8.92 -15.83 -9.34
C GLY A 116 7.70 -15.19 -8.66
N LEU A 117 7.87 -14.11 -7.89
CA LEU A 117 6.78 -13.40 -7.23
C LEU A 117 6.02 -12.50 -8.20
N ILE A 118 4.75 -12.26 -7.89
CA ILE A 118 3.89 -11.28 -8.54
C ILE A 118 4.01 -9.97 -7.75
N ALA A 119 4.36 -8.88 -8.44
CA ALA A 119 4.50 -7.57 -7.83
C ALA A 119 3.45 -6.60 -8.37
N ASP A 120 2.59 -6.09 -7.50
CA ASP A 120 1.64 -5.01 -7.81
C ASP A 120 2.19 -3.69 -7.23
N GLN A 121 2.36 -2.68 -8.07
CA GLN A 121 2.95 -1.39 -7.69
C GLN A 121 2.01 -0.22 -7.97
N VAL A 122 1.90 0.71 -7.04
CA VAL A 122 1.21 2.00 -7.25
C VAL A 122 2.26 3.10 -7.40
N PRO A 123 2.66 3.45 -8.63
CA PRO A 123 3.69 4.45 -8.84
C PRO A 123 3.21 5.83 -8.35
N ALA A 124 4.07 6.60 -7.69
CA ALA A 124 3.81 8.01 -7.43
C ALA A 124 3.90 8.77 -8.75
N PHE A 125 2.87 9.56 -9.08
CA PHE A 125 2.98 10.52 -10.18
C PHE A 125 3.81 11.71 -9.71
N ALA A 126 5.11 11.61 -9.91
CA ALA A 126 6.03 12.74 -9.99
C ALA A 126 6.93 12.51 -11.22
N ILE A 127 7.65 13.54 -11.65
CA ILE A 127 8.45 13.55 -12.88
C ILE A 127 9.87 13.02 -12.59
N PRO A 128 10.06 11.71 -12.35
CA PRO A 128 11.27 11.02 -12.82
C PRO A 128 10.95 9.96 -13.88
N GLN A 129 11.99 9.50 -14.58
CA GLN A 129 11.90 8.36 -15.51
C GLN A 129 11.43 7.06 -14.82
N HIS A 130 11.63 6.95 -13.49
CA HIS A 130 11.20 5.82 -12.68
C HIS A 130 10.43 6.33 -11.44
N PRO A 131 9.10 6.22 -11.41
CA PRO A 131 8.32 6.62 -10.24
C PRO A 131 8.58 5.69 -9.05
N SER A 132 8.69 6.25 -7.84
CA SER A 132 8.70 5.47 -6.60
C SER A 132 7.30 5.36 -6.02
N GLY A 133 7.00 4.32 -5.25
CA GLY A 133 5.68 4.15 -4.65
C GLY A 133 5.63 2.97 -3.71
N VAL A 134 4.41 2.52 -3.39
CA VAL A 134 4.21 1.25 -2.71
C VAL A 134 4.20 0.10 -3.71
N MET A 135 4.77 -1.03 -3.32
CA MET A 135 4.77 -2.27 -4.09
C MET A 135 4.49 -3.45 -3.15
N THR A 136 3.51 -4.28 -3.49
CA THR A 136 3.22 -5.52 -2.77
C THR A 136 3.65 -6.68 -3.62
N LEU A 137 4.56 -7.53 -3.09
CA LEU A 137 4.98 -8.77 -3.72
C LEU A 137 4.27 -9.92 -3.01
N ALA A 138 3.80 -10.89 -3.79
CA ALA A 138 3.11 -12.07 -3.30
C ALA A 138 3.45 -13.30 -4.14
N SER A 139 3.34 -14.48 -3.54
CA SER A 139 3.43 -15.79 -4.22
C SER A 139 2.28 -16.02 -5.21
N SER A 140 1.12 -15.41 -4.98
CA SER A 140 -0.07 -15.52 -5.84
C SER A 140 -0.64 -14.16 -6.24
N ALA A 141 -1.46 -14.14 -7.29
CA ALA A 141 -2.13 -12.92 -7.73
C ALA A 141 -3.30 -12.60 -6.77
N PRO A 142 -3.49 -11.33 -6.38
CA PRO A 142 -4.65 -10.97 -5.59
C PRO A 142 -5.95 -11.03 -6.41
N ILE A 143 -7.04 -11.45 -5.76
CA ILE A 143 -8.41 -11.47 -6.31
C ILE A 143 -9.05 -10.07 -6.35
N TYR A 144 -8.44 -9.10 -5.67
CA TYR A 144 -8.83 -7.69 -5.68
C TYR A 144 -7.59 -6.81 -5.63
N CYS A 145 -7.54 -5.76 -6.46
CA CYS A 145 -6.46 -4.79 -6.45
C CYS A 145 -7.02 -3.37 -6.58
N CYS A 146 -6.76 -2.53 -5.58
CA CYS A 146 -7.22 -1.14 -5.55
C CYS A 146 -6.05 -0.19 -5.23
N PRO A 147 -5.53 0.53 -6.24
CA PRO A 147 -4.52 1.55 -6.05
C PRO A 147 -5.16 2.86 -5.54
N LEU A 148 -4.66 3.36 -4.41
CA LEU A 148 -5.04 4.64 -3.82
C LEU A 148 -3.87 5.62 -3.90
N ARG A 149 -4.19 6.90 -4.09
CA ARG A 149 -3.19 7.98 -4.16
C ARG A 149 -3.72 9.22 -3.48
N GLU A 150 -2.86 9.84 -2.66
CA GLU A 150 -3.12 11.11 -2.01
C GLU A 150 -1.97 12.07 -2.35
N LYS A 151 -2.27 13.30 -2.77
CA LYS A 151 -1.24 14.29 -3.12
C LYS A 151 -0.75 15.02 -1.88
N GLU A 152 0.57 15.09 -1.70
CA GLU A 152 1.16 15.95 -0.66
C GLU A 152 0.95 17.43 -1.01
N PRO A 153 0.40 18.27 -0.11
CA PRO A 153 0.11 19.67 -0.40
C PRO A 153 1.36 20.51 -0.70
N ILE A 154 2.45 20.21 0.00
CA ILE A 154 3.67 21.04 0.01
C ILE A 154 4.62 20.61 -1.12
N LEU A 155 5.08 19.36 -1.10
CA LEU A 155 6.05 18.85 -2.07
C LEU A 155 5.39 18.30 -3.36
N ARG A 156 4.05 18.20 -3.41
CA ARG A 156 3.27 17.63 -4.53
C ARG A 156 3.70 16.22 -4.95
N LEU A 157 4.48 15.53 -4.13
CA LEU A 157 4.77 14.11 -4.30
C LEU A 157 3.48 13.34 -3.99
N SER A 158 3.14 12.38 -4.84
CA SER A 158 1.97 11.54 -4.60
C SER A 158 2.37 10.42 -3.64
N LYS A 159 1.77 10.39 -2.45
CA LYS A 159 1.90 9.25 -1.55
C LYS A 159 0.83 8.23 -1.94
N SER A 160 1.21 6.96 -1.94
CA SER A 160 0.35 5.88 -2.43
C SER A 160 0.04 4.86 -1.35
N SER A 161 -1.08 4.19 -1.55
CA SER A 161 -1.44 3.00 -0.79
C SER A 161 -2.00 1.97 -1.76
N LEU A 162 -1.80 0.70 -1.45
CA LEU A 162 -2.24 -0.40 -2.28
C LEU A 162 -3.03 -1.35 -1.42
N ILE A 163 -4.29 -1.54 -1.79
CA ILE A 163 -5.16 -2.55 -1.19
C ILE A 163 -5.17 -3.75 -2.12
N THR A 164 -4.77 -4.90 -1.60
CA THR A 164 -4.89 -6.20 -2.27
C THR A 164 -5.68 -7.16 -1.39
N ILE A 165 -6.41 -8.09 -2.01
CA ILE A 165 -7.10 -9.17 -1.28
C ILE A 165 -6.65 -10.50 -1.84
N TYR A 166 -6.30 -11.41 -0.95
CA TYR A 166 -5.86 -12.76 -1.24
C TYR A 166 -6.78 -13.78 -0.58
N LEU A 167 -6.91 -14.96 -1.17
CA LEU A 167 -7.57 -16.08 -0.51
C LEU A 167 -6.59 -16.79 0.43
N LEU A 168 -7.08 -17.12 1.62
CA LEU A 168 -6.39 -18.02 2.56
C LEU A 168 -6.82 -19.48 2.29
N PRO A 169 -6.01 -20.47 2.73
CA PRO A 169 -6.35 -21.89 2.58
C PRO A 169 -7.72 -22.27 3.16
N ASP A 170 -8.14 -21.60 4.23
CA ASP A 170 -9.45 -21.79 4.87
C ASP A 170 -10.61 -21.02 4.22
N LYS A 171 -10.37 -20.47 3.01
CA LYS A 171 -11.30 -19.70 2.18
C LYS A 171 -11.66 -18.31 2.70
N ARG A 172 -11.10 -17.87 3.84
CA ARG A 172 -11.23 -16.47 4.26
C ARG A 172 -10.48 -15.57 3.27
N GLN A 173 -10.94 -14.33 3.18
CA GLN A 173 -10.32 -13.29 2.36
C GLN A 173 -9.43 -12.42 3.26
N LEU A 174 -8.13 -12.41 2.97
CA LEU A 174 -7.16 -11.56 3.64
C LEU A 174 -7.02 -10.26 2.88
N MET A 175 -7.42 -9.14 3.49
CA MET A 175 -7.12 -7.81 2.98
C MET A 175 -5.73 -7.36 3.46
N VAL A 176 -4.86 -7.04 2.51
CA VAL A 176 -3.53 -6.50 2.76
C VAL A 176 -3.50 -5.06 2.26
N ILE A 177 -3.11 -4.13 3.11
CA ILE A 177 -2.98 -2.73 2.75
C ILE A 177 -1.55 -2.30 3.01
N ASN A 178 -0.84 -1.99 1.93
CA ASN A 178 0.49 -1.39 1.95
C ASN A 178 0.36 0.13 1.89
N VAL A 179 0.81 0.84 2.94
CA VAL A 179 0.70 2.29 3.06
C VAL A 179 2.06 2.94 3.06
N HIS A 180 2.19 4.00 2.26
CA HIS A 180 3.18 5.05 2.49
C HIS A 180 2.41 6.35 2.73
N ALA A 181 2.35 6.78 3.99
CA ALA A 181 1.49 7.88 4.38
C ALA A 181 2.09 9.26 4.07
N ILE A 182 1.23 10.28 4.03
CA ILE A 182 1.61 11.68 3.86
C ILE A 182 2.65 12.08 4.89
N ASN A 183 3.81 12.59 4.45
CA ASN A 183 4.85 13.09 5.33
C ASN A 183 4.72 14.62 5.50
N PHE A 184 4.65 15.36 4.39
CA PHE A 184 4.69 16.84 4.41
C PHE A 184 3.33 17.48 4.13
N SER A 185 2.66 17.94 5.20
CA SER A 185 1.42 18.72 5.16
C SER A 185 1.39 19.79 6.24
N LEU A 186 0.69 20.90 5.99
CA LEU A 186 0.29 21.83 7.05
C LEU A 186 -0.77 21.13 7.90
N GLY A 187 -0.48 20.87 9.17
CA GLY A 187 -1.36 20.10 10.06
C GLY A 187 -1.53 18.63 9.63
N VAL A 188 -2.63 18.02 10.06
CA VAL A 188 -2.89 16.58 9.98
C VAL A 188 -4.13 16.19 9.18
N ASP A 189 -4.82 17.15 8.55
CA ASP A 189 -6.09 16.90 7.85
C ASP A 189 -5.92 15.97 6.65
N VAL A 190 -4.85 16.17 5.87
CA VAL A 190 -4.54 15.32 4.71
C VAL A 190 -4.17 13.91 5.15
N TYR A 191 -3.42 13.80 6.25
CA TYR A 191 -3.07 12.53 6.87
C TYR A 191 -4.33 11.78 7.33
N SER A 192 -5.22 12.45 8.07
CA SER A 192 -6.48 11.87 8.54
C SER A 192 -7.39 11.48 7.37
N ARG A 193 -7.50 12.30 6.33
CA ARG A 193 -8.29 11.97 5.13
C ARG A 193 -7.73 10.75 4.40
N GLN A 194 -6.41 10.63 4.25
CA GLN A 194 -5.80 9.44 3.64
C GLN A 194 -6.20 8.17 4.40
N LEU A 195 -6.07 8.18 5.73
CA LEU A 195 -6.46 7.04 6.57
C LEU A 195 -7.97 6.76 6.46
N ASN A 196 -8.82 7.79 6.53
CA ASN A 196 -10.27 7.63 6.40
C ASN A 196 -10.68 7.04 5.03
N ASN A 197 -10.02 7.44 3.94
CA ASN A 197 -10.27 6.88 2.61
C ASN A 197 -9.95 5.38 2.57
N ILE A 198 -8.89 4.93 3.26
CA ILE A 198 -8.57 3.50 3.41
C ILE A 198 -9.61 2.82 4.31
N GLY A 199 -10.03 3.47 5.39
CA GLY A 199 -11.03 2.96 6.34
C GLY A 199 -12.37 2.59 5.69
N ILE A 200 -12.76 3.28 4.61
CA ILE A 200 -13.95 2.90 3.82
C ILE A 200 -13.83 1.45 3.32
N TYR A 201 -12.67 1.06 2.78
CA TYR A 201 -12.47 -0.30 2.27
C TYR A 201 -12.37 -1.32 3.39
N ILE A 202 -11.67 -0.99 4.49
CA ILE A 202 -11.58 -1.88 5.67
C ILE A 202 -12.97 -2.14 6.27
N SER A 203 -13.85 -1.12 6.27
CA SER A 203 -15.22 -1.26 6.79
C SER A 203 -16.14 -2.13 5.93
N LEU A 204 -15.84 -2.26 4.63
CA LEU A 204 -16.56 -3.12 3.69
C LEU A 204 -15.99 -4.54 3.64
N HIS A 205 -14.83 -4.78 4.24
CA HIS A 205 -14.17 -6.07 4.23
C HIS A 205 -14.59 -6.91 5.43
N HIS A 206 -14.99 -8.15 5.16
CA HIS A 206 -15.24 -9.16 6.17
C HIS A 206 -14.10 -10.17 6.18
N GLY A 207 -13.41 -10.28 7.31
CA GLY A 207 -12.29 -11.20 7.48
C GLY A 207 -10.99 -10.53 7.93
N PRO A 208 -9.89 -11.30 7.87
CA PRO A 208 -8.55 -10.87 8.23
C PRO A 208 -8.09 -9.61 7.49
N VAL A 209 -7.38 -8.75 8.22
CA VAL A 209 -6.76 -7.54 7.69
C VAL A 209 -5.32 -7.45 8.17
N ILE A 210 -4.42 -7.08 7.27
CA ILE A 210 -3.08 -6.59 7.58
C ILE A 210 -2.96 -5.18 7.01
N PHE A 211 -2.76 -4.20 7.88
CA PHE A 211 -2.63 -2.78 7.56
C PHE A 211 -1.25 -2.31 7.98
N ALA A 212 -0.35 -2.09 7.02
CA ALA A 212 1.06 -1.95 7.33
C ALA A 212 1.83 -1.06 6.35
N GLY A 213 2.97 -0.56 6.80
CA GLY A 213 3.90 0.24 6.00
C GLY A 213 4.48 1.41 6.77
N ASP A 214 4.97 2.40 6.04
CA ASP A 214 5.50 3.65 6.57
C ASP A 214 4.36 4.66 6.79
N PHE A 215 3.99 4.86 8.04
CA PHE A 215 2.91 5.74 8.45
C PHE A 215 3.35 7.18 8.66
N ASN A 216 4.65 7.51 8.54
CA ASN A 216 5.16 8.84 8.83
C ASN A 216 4.58 9.43 10.12
N ALA A 217 4.46 8.61 11.18
CA ALA A 217 3.78 8.94 12.43
C ALA A 217 4.70 9.65 13.45
N TRP A 218 5.64 10.45 12.96
CA TRP A 218 6.71 11.09 13.73
C TRP A 218 6.24 12.17 14.72
N SER A 219 4.95 12.50 14.77
CA SER A 219 4.38 13.49 15.72
C SER A 219 3.33 12.87 16.63
N ARG A 220 3.17 13.42 17.84
CA ARG A 220 2.13 12.99 18.79
C ARG A 220 0.72 13.06 18.18
N GLN A 221 0.43 14.07 17.36
CA GLN A 221 -0.88 14.22 16.72
C GLN A 221 -1.12 13.12 15.68
N ARG A 222 -0.12 12.84 14.83
CA ARG A 222 -0.18 11.80 13.80
C ARG A 222 -0.35 10.41 14.43
N LEU A 223 0.43 10.11 15.46
CA LEU A 223 0.33 8.86 16.19
C LEU A 223 -1.07 8.69 16.80
N LYS A 224 -1.61 9.71 17.48
CA LYS A 224 -2.98 9.64 18.04
C LYS A 224 -4.06 9.40 16.97
N ILE A 225 -3.91 10.01 15.79
CA ILE A 225 -4.84 9.79 14.68
C ILE A 225 -4.74 8.35 14.18
N LEU A 226 -3.52 7.81 14.06
CA LEU A 226 -3.28 6.43 13.65
C LEU A 226 -3.85 5.43 14.66
N GLU A 227 -3.58 5.63 15.95
CA GLU A 227 -4.13 4.82 17.06
C GLU A 227 -5.66 4.83 17.06
N HIS A 228 -6.26 6.02 16.93
CA HIS A 228 -7.72 6.14 16.86
C HIS A 228 -8.31 5.50 15.60
N PHE A 229 -7.62 5.60 14.46
CA PHE A 229 -8.00 4.91 13.24
C PHE A 229 -7.98 3.39 13.43
N ALA A 230 -6.87 2.84 13.94
CA ALA A 230 -6.72 1.41 14.20
C ALA A 230 -7.81 0.90 15.15
N TYR A 231 -8.07 1.63 16.24
CA TYR A 231 -9.15 1.32 17.17
C TYR A 231 -10.52 1.25 16.49
N ARG A 232 -10.91 2.28 15.72
CA ARG A 232 -12.21 2.31 15.01
C ARG A 232 -12.35 1.17 14.00
N MET A 233 -11.25 0.75 13.38
CA MET A 233 -11.22 -0.34 12.39
C MET A 233 -11.05 -1.74 13.04
N GLN A 234 -11.02 -1.80 14.39
CA GLN A 234 -10.82 -3.02 15.18
C GLN A 234 -9.49 -3.72 14.87
N LEU A 235 -8.45 -2.93 14.59
CA LEU A 235 -7.10 -3.42 14.33
C LEU A 235 -6.27 -3.35 15.61
N LYS A 236 -5.45 -4.38 15.83
CA LYS A 236 -4.44 -4.46 16.89
C LYS A 236 -3.07 -4.11 16.32
N GLU A 237 -2.24 -3.39 17.07
CA GLU A 237 -0.83 -3.18 16.70
C GLU A 237 -0.02 -4.46 16.96
N VAL A 238 0.95 -4.74 16.09
CA VAL A 238 2.00 -5.73 16.35
C VAL A 238 3.07 -5.11 17.25
N TYR A 239 3.37 -5.78 18.36
CA TYR A 239 4.46 -5.38 19.26
C TYR A 239 5.73 -6.16 18.94
N PHE A 240 6.88 -5.49 19.07
CA PHE A 240 8.20 -6.06 18.88
C PHE A 240 8.92 -6.12 20.24
N ASN A 241 9.44 -7.30 20.60
CA ASN A 241 10.16 -7.46 21.87
C ASN A 241 11.50 -6.71 21.86
N ASP A 242 12.20 -6.78 20.72
CA ASP A 242 13.43 -6.03 20.47
C ASP A 242 13.16 -5.03 19.34
N ASP A 243 12.69 -3.85 19.74
CA ASP A 243 12.14 -2.85 18.83
C ASP A 243 13.22 -1.91 18.29
N HIS A 244 13.82 -2.30 17.17
CA HIS A 244 14.77 -1.49 16.42
C HIS A 244 14.10 -0.71 15.28
N ARG A 245 12.80 -0.40 15.36
CA ARG A 245 12.14 0.41 14.34
C ARG A 245 12.86 1.73 14.16
N THR A 246 12.88 2.24 12.93
CA THR A 246 13.43 3.58 12.68
C THR A 246 12.57 4.61 13.41
N ILE A 247 13.24 5.42 14.25
CA ILE A 247 12.62 6.44 15.08
C ILE A 247 12.97 7.83 14.54
N VAL A 248 11.95 8.66 14.36
CA VAL A 248 12.10 10.09 14.04
C VAL A 248 11.31 10.90 15.06
N PHE A 249 11.96 11.93 15.63
CA PHE A 249 11.41 12.74 16.73
C PHE A 249 10.87 11.91 17.91
N GLY A 250 11.53 10.79 18.21
CA GLY A 250 11.18 9.90 19.32
C GLY A 250 9.97 9.00 19.08
N LYS A 251 9.48 8.89 17.82
CA LYS A 251 8.38 8.00 17.43
C LYS A 251 8.76 7.10 16.25
N PRO A 252 8.29 5.83 16.22
CA PRO A 252 8.49 4.95 15.08
C PRO A 252 7.70 5.46 13.86
N LEU A 253 8.22 5.15 12.67
CA LEU A 253 7.58 5.49 11.39
C LEU A 253 6.74 4.32 10.85
N ASP A 254 7.27 3.11 10.97
CA ASP A 254 6.70 1.90 10.40
C ASP A 254 5.85 1.15 11.43
N PHE A 255 4.68 0.68 11.00
CA PHE A 255 3.77 -0.08 11.84
C PHE A 255 3.16 -1.25 11.09
N VAL A 256 2.73 -2.25 11.84
CA VAL A 256 1.89 -3.34 11.37
C VAL A 256 0.69 -3.41 12.29
N PHE A 257 -0.51 -3.28 11.71
CA PHE A 257 -1.76 -3.51 12.39
C PHE A 257 -2.49 -4.69 11.77
N TYR A 258 -3.24 -5.44 12.57
CA TYR A 258 -3.91 -6.65 12.12
C TYR A 258 -5.23 -6.91 12.86
N ARG A 259 -6.10 -7.74 12.27
CA ARG A 259 -7.24 -8.35 12.97
C ARG A 259 -7.51 -9.76 12.44
N GLU A 260 -8.19 -10.57 13.26
CA GLU A 260 -8.58 -11.96 12.93
C GLU A 260 -7.42 -12.87 12.50
N LEU A 261 -6.22 -12.54 12.99
CA LEU A 261 -4.99 -13.31 12.87
C LEU A 261 -4.33 -13.37 14.24
N LYS A 262 -3.40 -14.30 14.45
CA LYS A 262 -2.58 -14.37 15.67
C LYS A 262 -1.11 -14.16 15.33
N VAL A 263 -0.48 -13.16 15.92
CA VAL A 263 0.98 -12.97 15.78
C VAL A 263 1.69 -14.10 16.52
N SER A 264 2.46 -14.91 15.80
CA SER A 264 3.33 -15.95 16.36
C SER A 264 4.73 -15.41 16.64
N ARG A 265 5.24 -14.54 15.75
CA ARG A 265 6.55 -13.91 15.85
C ARG A 265 6.54 -12.53 15.21
N ALA A 266 7.27 -11.59 15.81
CA ALA A 266 7.52 -10.26 15.24
C ALA A 266 8.96 -9.83 15.54
N THR A 267 9.69 -9.39 14.51
CA THR A 267 11.09 -8.97 14.63
C THR A 267 11.39 -7.76 13.75
N VAL A 268 12.31 -6.92 14.18
CA VAL A 268 12.87 -5.84 13.37
C VAL A 268 14.27 -6.23 12.90
N VAL A 269 14.51 -6.19 11.60
CA VAL A 269 15.81 -6.58 11.02
C VAL A 269 16.70 -5.35 10.95
N MET A 270 17.72 -5.27 11.79
CA MET A 270 18.68 -4.16 11.73
C MET A 270 19.52 -4.25 10.45
N THR A 271 19.59 -3.16 9.69
CA THR A 271 20.39 -3.11 8.47
C THR A 271 20.80 -1.70 8.07
N GLY A 272 21.93 -1.58 7.38
CA GLY A 272 22.35 -0.35 6.70
C GLY A 272 21.83 -0.22 5.27
N ALA A 273 20.99 -1.15 4.80
CA ALA A 273 20.51 -1.26 3.41
C ALA A 273 19.38 -0.30 3.05
N SER A 274 18.84 0.43 4.02
CA SER A 274 17.87 1.53 3.88
C SER A 274 18.07 2.48 5.08
N ASP A 275 17.39 3.63 5.08
CA ASP A 275 17.20 4.43 6.29
C ASP A 275 16.08 3.87 7.21
N HIS A 276 15.36 2.85 6.74
CA HIS A 276 14.39 2.07 7.51
C HIS A 276 14.85 0.62 7.72
N ASN A 277 14.61 0.10 8.93
CA ASN A 277 14.77 -1.32 9.23
C ASN A 277 13.51 -2.11 8.79
N PRO A 278 13.65 -3.23 8.05
CA PRO A 278 12.52 -4.10 7.73
C PRO A 278 11.83 -4.66 8.99
N LEU A 279 10.50 -4.74 8.94
CA LEU A 279 9.69 -5.47 9.91
C LEU A 279 9.35 -6.84 9.34
N MET A 280 9.47 -7.89 10.14
CA MET A 280 9.02 -9.23 9.80
C MET A 280 8.00 -9.69 10.84
N VAL A 281 6.85 -10.17 10.36
CA VAL A 281 5.76 -10.66 11.21
C VAL A 281 5.24 -11.98 10.66
N ASN A 282 5.15 -12.96 11.53
CA ASN A 282 4.52 -14.23 11.24
C ASN A 282 3.13 -14.27 11.90
N PHE A 283 2.13 -14.68 11.13
CA PHE A 283 0.75 -14.81 11.58
C PHE A 283 0.30 -16.26 11.47
N SER A 284 -0.21 -16.83 12.55
CA SER A 284 -1.04 -18.04 12.46
C SER A 284 -2.43 -17.66 11.95
N LEU A 285 -2.93 -18.46 11.00
CA LEU A 285 -4.25 -18.31 10.40
C LEU A 285 -5.36 -18.79 11.34
#